data_AF-A0AAD9UZC3-F1
#
_entry.id   AF-A0AAD9UZC3-F1
#
_cell.length_a   1.000
_cell.length_b   1.000
_cell.length_c   1.000
_cell.angle_alpha   90.00
_cell.angle_beta   90.00
_cell.angle_gamma   90.00
#
_symmetry.space_group_name_H-M   'P 1'
#
loop_
_entity.id
_entity.type
_entity.pdbx_description
1 polymer ?
#
loop_
_entity_poly.entity_id
_entity_poly.type
_entity_poly.pdbx_seq_one_letter_code
_entity_poly.pdbx_strand_id
1 'polypeptide(L)'
;MASASTALQAIQYNSLSQFRCKKTSFGTYDEKFDEERGPLQKEYDINELKTVATKDKKLGELIALFEDSEEDDIIDSADGNGNDEVMFVHVAAYLPLVLQGKIELTKIECRSFIHKLWLRRIGLTRQEGNEGYVSSLEVFELALHNAQKTIKRYRDAIYMEFYNEHEFQQIIAANAKSLERDFNKVLEEKEKSGFEMIDEDVDRFMSQTVRLCALLGLKLDFLDRLETFQEHHFHHRSLCEWIIIFLQNNSRAVSLEKKSSLTSELLDSIGFDPLSTAAETIMARSSKGNKRYHIEPCEWAEIFIQDEFKYNPLLSSRVHKFPFESDLTNSWFQLPPNADDEESENDPDLCQVNIMNFVATESNALKDIYSKLDGFLSQSDGATVLYHGTDHRSAVNILFRGIYLRAGRQNRDFSCGSGFYLTKNLEEAVNWALSTTEKPAILVFQVNRKDLDSAKRLDLNNDEDRWREIVTSFRSGRRTANTRESVSAYDLIEGPQATMSYDEASGELLWKHKSSSYQMCLISNDLAKTFKKSLHSIFFWGT
;
A
#
# COMPACT_ATOMS: atom_id res chain seq x y z
N MET A 1 -39.64 -35.24 17.69
CA MET A 1 -38.82 -36.47 17.58
C MET A 1 -38.67 -36.79 16.09
N ALA A 2 -37.47 -37.22 15.68
CA ALA A 2 -36.89 -37.27 14.32
C ALA A 2 -36.43 -35.88 13.82
N SER A 3 -35.18 -35.44 14.01
CA SER A 3 -33.86 -35.90 13.50
C SER A 3 -33.68 -35.69 11.98
N ALA A 4 -33.23 -34.49 11.60
CA ALA A 4 -32.62 -34.22 10.31
C ALA A 4 -31.12 -33.96 10.55
N SER A 5 -30.37 -35.07 10.58
CA SER A 5 -28.93 -35.09 10.36
C SER A 5 -28.73 -35.20 8.85
N THR A 6 -28.05 -34.23 8.24
CA THR A 6 -27.06 -34.35 7.16
C THR A 6 -26.85 -33.00 6.48
N ALA A 7 -25.64 -32.44 6.61
CA ALA A 7 -24.86 -31.72 5.58
C ALA A 7 -23.90 -30.69 6.22
N LEU A 8 -23.00 -31.14 7.10
CA LEU A 8 -21.71 -30.48 7.29
C LEU A 8 -20.71 -31.29 6.45
N GLN A 9 -20.59 -30.92 5.18
CA GLN A 9 -19.44 -31.33 4.38
C GLN A 9 -18.33 -30.30 4.63
N ALA A 10 -17.22 -30.82 5.13
CA ALA A 10 -15.98 -30.12 5.45
C ALA A 10 -15.57 -29.15 4.32
N ILE A 11 -15.52 -27.86 4.66
CA ILE A 11 -14.83 -26.85 3.85
C ILE A 11 -13.37 -26.89 4.31
N GLN A 12 -12.51 -27.45 3.45
CA GLN A 12 -11.06 -27.48 3.64
C GLN A 12 -10.52 -26.06 3.85
N TYR A 13 -10.01 -25.79 5.05
CA TYR A 13 -9.27 -24.58 5.41
C TYR A 13 -7.87 -24.65 4.82
N ASN A 14 -7.66 -24.04 3.65
CA ASN A 14 -6.32 -23.81 3.09
C ASN A 14 -6.26 -22.65 2.08
N SER A 15 -7.03 -21.57 2.26
CA SER A 15 -7.20 -20.61 1.16
C SER A 15 -6.07 -19.60 0.97
N LEU A 16 -5.20 -19.29 1.94
CA LEU A 16 -4.07 -18.37 1.67
C LEU A 16 -2.99 -19.00 0.78
N SER A 17 -2.84 -20.33 0.78
CA SER A 17 -1.99 -21.07 -0.17
C SER A 17 -2.70 -21.40 -1.48
N GLN A 18 -4.02 -21.19 -1.58
CA GLN A 18 -4.82 -21.38 -2.80
C GLN A 18 -4.94 -20.11 -3.66
N PHE A 19 -4.48 -18.94 -3.19
CA PHE A 19 -4.38 -17.71 -3.98
C PHE A 19 -3.06 -17.62 -4.77
N ARG A 20 -2.63 -18.75 -5.36
CA ARG A 20 -1.46 -18.78 -6.25
C ARG A 20 -1.74 -17.96 -7.50
N CYS A 21 -1.01 -16.86 -7.66
CA CYS A 21 -0.83 -16.23 -8.96
C CYS A 21 -0.35 -17.30 -9.94
N LYS A 22 -1.05 -17.49 -11.07
CA LYS A 22 -0.51 -18.29 -12.18
C LYS A 22 0.89 -17.74 -12.49
N LYS A 23 1.90 -18.61 -12.44
CA LYS A 23 3.21 -18.39 -13.07
C LYS A 23 2.94 -17.94 -14.51
N THR A 24 2.94 -16.64 -14.74
CA THR A 24 3.25 -16.12 -16.06
C THR A 24 4.74 -16.30 -16.26
N SER A 25 5.20 -16.44 -17.49
CA SER A 25 6.58 -16.83 -17.86
C SER A 25 7.66 -15.78 -17.52
N PHE A 26 7.48 -15.01 -16.44
CA PHE A 26 8.40 -14.02 -15.92
C PHE A 26 8.54 -14.20 -14.40
N GLY A 27 9.61 -14.89 -13.98
CA GLY A 27 10.02 -14.93 -12.57
C GLY A 27 10.53 -16.30 -12.11
N THR A 28 11.81 -16.58 -12.32
CA THR A 28 12.54 -17.66 -11.65
C THR A 28 13.23 -17.10 -10.40
N TYR A 29 12.49 -16.84 -9.32
CA TYR A 29 13.05 -16.64 -7.96
C TYR A 29 11.97 -16.85 -6.86
N ASP A 30 11.10 -17.86 -7.01
CA ASP A 30 9.88 -17.98 -6.19
C ASP A 30 9.60 -19.41 -5.65
N GLU A 31 10.62 -20.25 -5.40
CA GLU A 31 10.40 -21.69 -5.13
C GLU A 31 10.64 -22.19 -3.69
N LYS A 32 10.71 -21.35 -2.65
CA LYS A 32 10.83 -21.85 -1.25
C LYS A 32 10.12 -21.00 -0.17
N PHE A 33 8.89 -20.55 -0.41
CA PHE A 33 8.28 -19.49 0.44
C PHE A 33 6.99 -19.84 1.20
N ASP A 34 6.51 -21.09 1.19
CA ASP A 34 5.18 -21.44 1.73
C ASP A 34 5.17 -22.18 3.10
N GLU A 35 6.27 -22.77 3.58
CA GLU A 35 6.19 -23.75 4.70
C GLU A 35 6.21 -23.15 6.12
N GLU A 36 6.69 -21.92 6.34
CA GLU A 36 6.84 -21.36 7.70
C GLU A 36 5.74 -20.35 8.13
N ARG A 37 4.83 -19.93 7.23
CA ARG A 37 3.83 -18.85 7.51
C ARG A 37 2.50 -19.31 8.08
N GLY A 38 2.02 -20.48 7.68
CA GLY A 38 0.69 -20.99 8.04
C GLY A 38 0.47 -21.24 9.53
N PRO A 39 1.44 -21.82 10.28
CA PRO A 39 1.21 -22.19 11.67
C PRO A 39 1.18 -20.98 12.61
N LEU A 40 2.17 -20.10 12.52
CA LEU A 40 2.40 -19.04 13.50
C LEU A 40 1.27 -17.99 13.51
N GLN A 41 0.81 -17.54 12.35
CA GLN A 41 -0.24 -16.51 12.28
C GLN A 41 -1.61 -17.04 12.73
N LYS A 42 -1.92 -18.31 12.44
CA LYS A 42 -3.13 -18.99 12.89
C LYS A 42 -3.12 -19.20 14.42
N GLU A 43 -1.98 -19.59 14.97
CA GLU A 43 -1.79 -19.86 16.40
C GLU A 43 -1.90 -18.60 17.28
N TYR A 44 -1.35 -17.46 16.82
CA TYR A 44 -1.46 -16.19 17.56
C TYR A 44 -2.88 -15.61 17.56
N ASP A 45 -3.58 -15.67 16.42
CA ASP A 45 -4.97 -15.25 16.31
C ASP A 45 -5.85 -16.03 17.32
N ILE A 46 -5.65 -17.35 17.45
CA ILE A 46 -6.42 -18.22 18.35
C ILE A 46 -6.15 -17.91 19.84
N ASN A 47 -4.91 -17.63 20.23
CA ASN A 47 -4.59 -17.34 21.64
C ASN A 47 -5.15 -15.98 22.13
N GLU A 48 -5.13 -14.98 21.26
CA GLU A 48 -5.75 -13.69 21.56
C GLU A 48 -7.29 -13.79 21.56
N LEU A 49 -7.82 -14.57 20.63
CA LEU A 49 -9.22 -14.98 20.60
C LEU A 49 -9.66 -15.65 21.90
N LYS A 50 -8.89 -16.61 22.44
CA LYS A 50 -9.16 -17.28 23.72
C LYS A 50 -9.29 -16.27 24.86
N THR A 51 -8.45 -15.24 24.87
CA THR A 51 -8.49 -14.18 25.89
C THR A 51 -9.78 -13.38 25.81
N VAL A 52 -10.25 -13.00 24.62
CA VAL A 52 -11.52 -12.29 24.43
C VAL A 52 -12.72 -13.20 24.72
N ALA A 53 -12.65 -14.45 24.28
CA ALA A 53 -13.67 -15.48 24.46
C ALA A 53 -13.93 -15.88 25.91
N THR A 54 -12.94 -15.80 26.80
CA THR A 54 -13.18 -16.04 28.24
C THR A 54 -14.24 -15.09 28.83
N LYS A 55 -14.53 -13.98 28.16
CA LYS A 55 -15.49 -12.94 28.58
C LYS A 55 -16.62 -12.72 27.56
N ASP A 56 -16.63 -13.44 26.44
CA ASP A 56 -17.70 -13.39 25.44
C ASP A 56 -18.16 -14.81 25.12
N LYS A 57 -19.36 -15.16 25.61
CA LYS A 57 -19.89 -16.53 25.57
C LYS A 57 -19.98 -17.07 24.14
N LYS A 58 -20.39 -16.26 23.17
CA LYS A 58 -20.53 -16.68 21.77
C LYS A 58 -19.17 -16.86 21.09
N LEU A 59 -18.21 -15.98 21.38
CA LEU A 59 -16.85 -16.14 20.85
C LEU A 59 -16.14 -17.36 21.49
N GLY A 60 -16.42 -17.65 22.77
CA GLY A 60 -15.94 -18.85 23.44
C GLY A 60 -16.54 -20.15 22.92
N GLU A 61 -17.83 -20.16 22.61
CA GLU A 61 -18.48 -21.30 21.94
C GLU A 61 -17.89 -21.54 20.54
N LEU A 62 -17.55 -20.49 19.81
CA LEU A 62 -16.92 -20.59 18.49
C LEU A 62 -15.50 -21.16 18.55
N ILE A 63 -14.69 -20.74 19.51
CA ILE A 63 -13.31 -21.26 19.66
C ILE A 63 -13.33 -22.73 20.06
N ALA A 64 -14.25 -23.15 20.93
CA ALA A 64 -14.41 -24.55 21.29
C ALA A 64 -14.73 -25.43 20.06
N LEU A 65 -15.56 -24.93 19.13
CA LEU A 65 -15.84 -25.59 17.85
C LEU A 65 -14.60 -25.70 16.92
N PHE A 66 -13.64 -24.77 17.02
CA PHE A 66 -12.37 -24.86 16.29
C PHE A 66 -11.45 -25.94 16.87
N GLU A 67 -11.38 -26.04 18.21
CA GLU A 67 -10.55 -27.03 18.89
C GLU A 67 -11.04 -28.46 18.66
N ASP A 68 -12.36 -28.68 18.64
CA ASP A 68 -12.97 -29.98 18.35
C ASP A 68 -12.77 -30.44 16.88
N SER A 69 -12.38 -29.54 15.97
CA SER A 69 -12.13 -29.87 14.56
C SER A 69 -10.67 -30.20 14.23
N GLU A 70 -9.74 -29.96 15.16
CA GLU A 70 -8.30 -30.23 14.98
C GLU A 70 -7.86 -31.61 15.53
N GLU A 71 -8.73 -32.35 16.24
CA GLU A 71 -8.43 -33.70 16.75
C GLU A 71 -8.61 -34.84 15.71
N ASP A 72 -9.28 -34.61 14.58
CA ASP A 72 -9.64 -35.68 13.64
C ASP A 72 -8.65 -35.91 12.47
N ASP A 73 -7.59 -35.10 12.31
CA ASP A 73 -6.63 -35.21 11.18
C ASP A 73 -5.25 -35.79 11.55
N ILE A 74 -5.09 -36.43 12.72
CA ILE A 74 -3.86 -37.14 13.10
C ILE A 74 -4.14 -38.62 13.40
N ILE A 75 -4.54 -39.39 12.37
CA ILE A 75 -4.41 -40.86 12.39
C ILE A 75 -3.90 -41.33 11.04
N ASP A 76 -2.58 -41.52 10.93
CA ASP A 76 -1.92 -42.76 10.50
C ASP A 76 -0.47 -42.49 10.05
N SER A 77 0.51 -42.84 10.90
CA SER A 77 1.56 -43.80 10.53
C SER A 77 2.58 -44.02 11.65
N ALA A 78 2.48 -45.20 12.26
CA ALA A 78 3.56 -46.10 12.70
C ALA A 78 4.52 -45.72 13.84
N ASP A 79 4.29 -46.37 14.98
CA ASP A 79 5.22 -47.19 15.78
C ASP A 79 6.71 -46.78 15.88
N GLY A 80 7.11 -46.43 17.10
CA GLY A 80 8.52 -46.31 17.49
C GLY A 80 8.69 -45.95 18.96
N ASN A 81 8.61 -46.94 19.83
CA ASN A 81 8.84 -46.88 21.27
C ASN A 81 10.15 -46.14 21.64
N GLY A 82 10.06 -45.11 22.49
CA GLY A 82 11.23 -44.46 23.08
C GLY A 82 10.82 -43.27 23.95
N ASN A 83 10.92 -43.44 25.26
CA ASN A 83 10.88 -42.33 26.22
C ASN A 83 11.88 -41.25 25.81
N ASP A 84 11.39 -40.07 25.42
CA ASP A 84 12.15 -38.84 25.55
C ASP A 84 11.26 -37.83 26.24
N GLU A 85 11.66 -37.48 27.47
CA GLU A 85 11.18 -36.32 28.19
C GLU A 85 11.15 -35.12 27.25
N VAL A 86 10.04 -34.38 27.30
CA VAL A 86 9.85 -33.08 26.67
C VAL A 86 11.06 -32.20 26.96
N MET A 87 12.03 -32.20 26.05
CA MET A 87 13.15 -31.30 26.11
C MET A 87 12.64 -29.95 25.61
N PHE A 88 12.07 -29.19 26.54
CA PHE A 88 11.98 -27.74 26.46
C PHE A 88 13.41 -27.20 26.35
N VAL A 89 14.02 -27.33 25.17
CA VAL A 89 15.22 -26.58 24.85
C VAL A 89 14.77 -25.16 24.68
N HIS A 90 15.04 -24.37 25.71
CA HIS A 90 15.28 -22.95 25.62
C HIS A 90 16.13 -22.62 24.37
N VAL A 91 15.47 -22.43 23.24
CA VAL A 91 15.99 -21.65 22.13
C VAL A 91 15.29 -20.31 22.23
N ALA A 92 15.69 -19.52 23.22
CA ALA A 92 15.54 -18.08 23.15
C ALA A 92 16.53 -17.56 22.09
N ALA A 93 16.34 -17.95 20.84
CA ALA A 93 17.00 -17.34 19.71
C ALA A 93 16.30 -16.01 19.46
N TYR A 94 17.07 -14.94 19.52
CA TYR A 94 16.66 -13.59 19.19
C TYR A 94 15.88 -13.60 17.86
N LEU A 95 14.58 -13.37 17.94
CA LEU A 95 13.75 -13.20 16.76
C LEU A 95 14.16 -11.88 16.09
N PRO A 96 14.43 -11.84 14.77
CA PRO A 96 14.78 -10.59 14.10
C PRO A 96 13.72 -9.52 14.39
N LEU A 97 14.13 -8.26 14.64
CA LEU A 97 13.23 -7.15 14.99
C LEU A 97 12.04 -7.02 14.03
N VAL A 98 12.27 -7.29 12.75
CA VAL A 98 11.24 -7.30 11.70
C VAL A 98 10.14 -8.34 11.99
N LEU A 99 10.53 -9.54 12.42
CA LEU A 99 9.59 -10.61 12.71
C LEU A 99 8.86 -10.36 14.04
N GLN A 100 9.53 -9.81 15.05
CA GLN A 100 8.89 -9.35 16.27
C GLN A 100 7.85 -8.24 15.99
N GLY A 101 8.21 -7.25 15.16
CA GLY A 101 7.30 -6.20 14.74
C GLY A 101 6.06 -6.74 14.02
N LYS A 102 6.22 -7.76 13.15
CA LYS A 102 5.09 -8.42 12.49
C LYS A 102 4.16 -9.14 13.45
N ILE A 103 4.70 -9.82 14.46
CA ILE A 103 3.89 -10.50 15.49
C ILE A 103 3.07 -9.47 16.26
N GLU A 104 3.70 -8.39 16.74
CA GLU A 104 3.01 -7.33 17.47
C GLU A 104 1.96 -6.63 16.59
N LEU A 105 2.29 -6.37 15.32
CA LEU A 105 1.36 -5.79 14.35
C LEU A 105 0.12 -6.68 14.12
N THR A 106 0.31 -8.00 14.05
CA THR A 106 -0.78 -8.96 13.90
C THR A 106 -1.74 -8.90 15.09
N LYS A 107 -1.20 -8.88 16.32
CA LYS A 107 -2.01 -8.81 17.54
C LYS A 107 -2.86 -7.54 17.60
N ILE A 108 -2.23 -6.39 17.37
CA ILE A 108 -2.94 -5.11 17.47
C ILE A 108 -3.99 -4.95 16.35
N GLU A 109 -3.73 -5.48 15.15
CA GLU A 109 -4.72 -5.46 14.07
C GLU A 109 -5.88 -6.43 14.31
N CYS A 110 -5.64 -7.56 14.99
CA CYS A 110 -6.74 -8.44 15.45
C CYS A 110 -7.66 -7.72 16.45
N ARG A 111 -7.10 -7.05 17.45
CA ARG A 111 -7.91 -6.22 18.38
C ARG A 111 -8.63 -5.10 17.65
N SER A 112 -7.94 -4.43 16.71
CA SER A 112 -8.51 -3.38 15.87
C SER A 112 -9.73 -3.89 15.11
N PHE A 113 -9.63 -5.09 14.54
CA PHE A 113 -10.70 -5.72 13.78
C PHE A 113 -11.93 -6.02 14.64
N ILE A 114 -11.75 -6.62 15.83
CA ILE A 114 -12.84 -6.89 16.77
C ILE A 114 -13.58 -5.60 17.13
N HIS A 115 -12.85 -4.53 17.47
CA HIS A 115 -13.45 -3.24 17.80
C HIS A 115 -14.24 -2.65 16.62
N LYS A 116 -13.75 -2.80 15.38
CA LYS A 116 -14.46 -2.33 14.17
C LYS A 116 -15.76 -3.09 13.94
N LEU A 117 -15.79 -4.39 14.19
CA LEU A 117 -17.02 -5.20 14.14
C LEU A 117 -18.04 -4.74 15.19
N TRP A 118 -17.59 -4.50 16.42
CA TRP A 118 -18.47 -4.01 17.48
C TRP A 118 -19.01 -2.61 17.18
N LEU A 119 -18.18 -1.70 16.67
CA LEU A 119 -18.61 -0.38 16.20
C LEU A 119 -19.66 -0.48 15.08
N ARG A 120 -19.48 -1.39 14.12
CA ARG A 120 -20.48 -1.66 13.08
C ARG A 120 -21.82 -2.09 13.69
N ARG A 121 -21.82 -3.05 14.62
CA ARG A 121 -23.04 -3.53 15.29
C ARG A 121 -23.74 -2.42 16.06
N ILE A 122 -23.00 -1.61 16.83
CA ILE A 122 -23.53 -0.43 17.52
C ILE A 122 -24.21 0.53 16.52
N GLY A 123 -23.56 0.78 15.38
CA GLY A 123 -24.11 1.62 14.31
C GLY A 123 -25.40 1.06 13.70
N LEU A 124 -25.48 -0.24 13.45
CA LEU A 124 -26.69 -0.91 12.94
C LEU A 124 -27.84 -0.83 13.94
N THR A 125 -27.59 -1.15 15.21
CA THR A 125 -28.60 -1.05 16.28
C THR A 125 -29.18 0.36 16.37
N ARG A 126 -28.34 1.40 16.15
CA ARG A 126 -28.79 2.80 16.12
C ARG A 126 -29.70 3.09 14.92
N GLN A 127 -29.41 2.55 13.74
CA GLN A 127 -30.19 2.76 12.52
C GLN A 127 -31.54 2.02 12.54
N GLU A 128 -31.60 0.87 13.20
CA GLU A 128 -32.82 0.07 13.35
C GLU A 128 -33.88 0.71 14.27
N GLY A 129 -33.57 1.88 14.87
CA GLY A 129 -34.54 2.66 15.63
C GLY A 129 -35.01 2.01 16.92
N ASN A 130 -34.23 1.07 17.47
CA ASN A 130 -34.49 0.53 18.80
C ASN A 130 -34.45 1.70 19.81
N GLU A 131 -35.62 2.09 20.32
CA GLU A 131 -35.88 3.25 21.18
C GLU A 131 -35.09 3.26 22.52
N GLY A 132 -34.26 2.24 22.76
CA GLY A 132 -33.34 2.12 23.88
C GLY A 132 -31.88 2.30 23.47
N TYR A 133 -31.52 3.35 22.74
CA TYR A 133 -30.11 3.77 22.68
C TYR A 133 -29.71 4.27 24.07
N VAL A 134 -29.25 3.33 24.91
CA VAL A 134 -28.91 3.57 26.31
C VAL A 134 -27.59 4.30 26.38
N SER A 135 -27.47 5.28 27.27
CA SER A 135 -26.21 6.01 27.55
C SER A 135 -25.01 5.09 27.81
N SER A 136 -25.22 3.84 28.21
CA SER A 136 -24.16 2.84 28.38
C SER A 136 -23.52 2.40 27.05
N LEU A 137 -24.26 2.34 25.94
CA LEU A 137 -23.70 2.05 24.61
C LEU A 137 -22.83 3.20 24.09
N GLU A 138 -23.17 4.46 24.38
CA GLU A 138 -22.34 5.62 24.05
C GLU A 138 -20.99 5.57 24.78
N VAL A 139 -21.00 5.21 26.06
CA VAL A 139 -19.77 5.06 26.85
C VAL A 139 -18.90 3.92 26.31
N PHE A 140 -19.52 2.82 25.89
CA PHE A 140 -18.83 1.70 25.25
C PHE A 140 -18.23 2.09 23.88
N GLU A 141 -18.98 2.75 23.02
CA GLU A 141 -18.50 3.29 21.74
C GLU A 141 -17.32 4.26 21.93
N LEU A 142 -17.40 5.15 22.92
CA LEU A 142 -16.31 6.05 23.27
C LEU A 142 -15.06 5.28 23.74
N ALA A 143 -15.21 4.21 24.52
CA ALA A 143 -14.11 3.35 24.93
C ALA A 143 -13.44 2.69 23.71
N LEU A 144 -14.22 2.20 22.74
CA LEU A 144 -13.73 1.62 21.49
C LEU A 144 -12.91 2.63 20.67
N HIS A 145 -13.42 3.85 20.49
CA HIS A 145 -12.68 4.91 19.79
C HIS A 145 -11.38 5.30 20.48
N ASN A 146 -11.34 5.31 21.82
CA ASN A 146 -10.11 5.58 22.56
C ASN A 146 -9.09 4.46 22.39
N ALA A 147 -9.51 3.20 22.45
CA ALA A 147 -8.64 2.05 22.18
C ALA A 147 -8.08 2.08 20.75
N GLN A 148 -8.91 2.43 19.75
CA GLN A 148 -8.46 2.60 18.36
C GLN A 148 -7.38 3.66 18.20
N LYS A 149 -7.45 4.78 18.93
CA LYS A 149 -6.38 5.79 18.95
C LYS A 149 -5.08 5.24 19.52
N THR A 150 -5.15 4.41 20.55
CA THR A 150 -3.97 3.76 21.14
C THR A 150 -3.38 2.70 20.21
N ILE A 151 -4.23 1.90 19.54
CA ILE A 151 -3.80 0.96 18.50
C ILE A 151 -3.06 1.70 17.38
N LYS A 152 -3.62 2.80 16.87
CA LYS A 152 -2.98 3.64 15.85
C LYS A 152 -1.57 4.06 16.28
N ARG A 153 -1.42 4.61 17.49
CA ARG A 153 -0.11 5.05 18.02
C ARG A 153 0.88 3.90 18.11
N TYR A 154 0.43 2.72 18.57
CA TYR A 154 1.28 1.55 18.68
C TYR A 154 1.73 1.06 17.30
N ARG A 155 0.81 0.99 16.34
CA ARG A 155 1.09 0.65 14.95
C ARG A 155 2.10 1.62 14.32
N ASP A 156 1.86 2.92 14.46
CA ASP A 156 2.75 3.95 13.93
C ASP A 156 4.16 3.82 14.55
N ALA A 157 4.26 3.44 15.84
CA ALA A 157 5.54 3.16 16.48
C ALA A 157 6.27 1.96 15.85
N ILE A 158 5.56 0.86 15.54
CA ILE A 158 6.14 -0.31 14.87
C ILE A 158 6.68 0.07 13.47
N TYR A 159 5.99 0.95 12.76
CA TYR A 159 6.39 1.42 11.44
C TYR A 159 7.61 2.35 11.42
N MET A 160 7.92 3.03 12.53
CA MET A 160 9.05 3.98 12.63
C MET A 160 10.44 3.32 12.69
N GLU A 161 10.57 2.05 12.26
CA GLU A 161 11.81 1.26 12.08
C GLU A 161 13.04 1.79 12.86
N PHE A 162 13.14 1.44 14.15
CA PHE A 162 14.15 1.98 15.06
C PHE A 162 15.58 1.51 14.74
N TYR A 163 16.55 2.40 14.98
CA TYR A 163 17.99 2.13 14.80
C TYR A 163 18.62 1.32 15.94
N ASN A 164 17.93 1.21 17.08
CA ASN A 164 18.42 0.50 18.26
C ASN A 164 17.34 -0.42 18.84
N GLU A 165 17.69 -1.69 19.00
CA GLU A 165 16.84 -2.73 19.59
C GLU A 165 16.32 -2.35 20.99
N HIS A 166 17.15 -1.75 21.83
CA HIS A 166 16.74 -1.39 23.18
C HIS A 166 15.65 -0.31 23.19
N GLU A 167 15.74 0.68 22.29
CA GLU A 167 14.73 1.73 22.14
C GLU A 167 13.41 1.15 21.60
N PHE A 168 13.49 0.24 20.62
CA PHE A 168 12.34 -0.51 20.13
C PHE A 168 11.63 -1.25 21.27
N GLN A 169 12.35 -2.06 22.06
CA GLN A 169 11.72 -2.83 23.15
C GLN A 169 11.03 -1.94 24.18
N GLN A 170 11.61 -0.78 24.53
CA GLN A 170 11.00 0.14 25.48
C GLN A 170 9.69 0.73 24.95
N ILE A 171 9.68 1.16 23.69
CA ILE A 171 8.52 1.78 23.05
C ILE A 171 7.41 0.75 22.84
N ILE A 172 7.76 -0.45 22.38
CA ILE A 172 6.83 -1.59 22.25
C ILE A 172 6.21 -1.91 23.62
N ALA A 173 7.02 -2.07 24.67
CA ALA A 173 6.53 -2.36 26.02
C ALA A 173 5.62 -1.26 26.59
N ALA A 174 5.93 0.01 26.35
CA ALA A 174 5.11 1.13 26.81
C ALA A 174 3.75 1.17 26.10
N ASN A 175 3.74 0.97 24.77
CA ASN A 175 2.51 0.94 24.00
C ASN A 175 1.64 -0.28 24.32
N ALA A 176 2.25 -1.47 24.48
CA ALA A 176 1.55 -2.68 24.90
C ALA A 176 0.82 -2.48 26.24
N LYS A 177 1.47 -1.86 27.23
CA LYS A 177 0.85 -1.53 28.53
C LYS A 177 -0.32 -0.56 28.38
N SER A 178 -0.18 0.46 27.54
CA SER A 178 -1.27 1.42 27.30
C SER A 178 -2.45 0.75 26.60
N LEU A 179 -2.17 -0.10 25.60
CA LEU A 179 -3.19 -0.85 24.88
C LEU A 179 -3.94 -1.81 25.81
N GLU A 180 -3.23 -2.50 26.70
CA GLU A 180 -3.85 -3.42 27.65
C GLU A 180 -4.76 -2.71 28.64
N ARG A 181 -4.37 -1.53 29.15
CA ARG A 181 -5.24 -0.70 29.98
C ARG A 181 -6.52 -0.30 29.24
N ASP A 182 -6.39 0.19 28.02
CA ASP A 182 -7.52 0.67 27.24
C ASP A 182 -8.43 -0.50 26.81
N PHE A 183 -7.86 -1.67 26.52
CA PHE A 183 -8.58 -2.90 26.22
C PHE A 183 -9.39 -3.40 27.42
N ASN A 184 -8.82 -3.41 28.63
CA ASN A 184 -9.56 -3.77 29.83
C ASN A 184 -10.75 -2.82 30.07
N LYS A 185 -10.56 -1.52 29.83
CA LYS A 185 -11.65 -0.54 29.89
C LYS A 185 -12.74 -0.84 28.85
N VAL A 186 -12.36 -1.19 27.62
CA VAL A 186 -13.33 -1.59 26.58
C VAL A 186 -14.17 -2.79 27.05
N LEU A 187 -13.55 -3.80 27.66
CA LEU A 187 -14.25 -4.98 28.17
C LEU A 187 -15.20 -4.64 29.33
N GLU A 188 -14.78 -3.78 30.26
CA GLU A 188 -15.63 -3.31 31.36
C GLU A 188 -16.87 -2.56 30.82
N GLU A 189 -16.71 -1.68 29.84
CA GLU A 189 -17.83 -0.94 29.26
C GLU A 189 -18.70 -1.83 28.34
N LYS A 190 -18.13 -2.86 27.70
CA LYS A 190 -18.89 -3.89 26.99
C LYS A 190 -19.85 -4.61 27.94
N GLU A 191 -19.36 -5.05 29.10
CA GLU A 191 -20.17 -5.73 30.11
C GLU A 191 -21.28 -4.82 30.66
N LYS A 192 -20.94 -3.58 31.03
CA LYS A 192 -21.91 -2.59 31.54
C LYS A 192 -22.98 -2.23 30.52
N SER A 193 -22.66 -2.25 29.23
CA SER A 193 -23.61 -1.95 28.16
C SER A 193 -24.52 -3.12 27.80
N GLY A 194 -24.20 -4.34 28.26
CA GLY A 194 -24.92 -5.55 27.84
C GLY A 194 -24.74 -5.86 26.35
N PHE A 195 -23.65 -5.38 25.74
CA PHE A 195 -23.39 -5.58 24.32
C PHE A 195 -23.07 -7.06 24.03
N GLU A 196 -23.82 -7.63 23.09
CA GLU A 196 -23.62 -8.98 22.56
C GLU A 196 -23.50 -8.96 21.04
N MET A 197 -22.66 -9.85 20.52
CA MET A 197 -22.57 -10.12 19.09
C MET A 197 -23.74 -11.00 18.63
N ILE A 198 -24.20 -10.80 17.40
CA ILE A 198 -25.12 -11.74 16.75
C ILE A 198 -24.38 -12.65 15.78
N ASP A 199 -25.06 -13.67 15.27
CA ASP A 199 -24.43 -14.72 14.44
C ASP A 199 -23.83 -14.12 13.15
N GLU A 200 -24.46 -13.11 12.58
CA GLU A 200 -23.89 -12.34 11.45
C GLU A 200 -22.54 -11.69 11.79
N ASP A 201 -22.35 -11.19 13.02
CA ASP A 201 -21.07 -10.58 13.42
C ASP A 201 -19.98 -11.65 13.53
N VAL A 202 -20.35 -12.84 13.99
CA VAL A 202 -19.47 -14.00 14.11
C VAL A 202 -19.06 -14.51 12.72
N ASP A 203 -20.01 -14.64 11.80
CA ASP A 203 -19.74 -15.00 10.39
C ASP A 203 -18.78 -14.00 9.75
N ARG A 204 -19.01 -12.70 9.96
CA ARG A 204 -18.12 -11.63 9.48
C ARG A 204 -16.74 -11.67 10.12
N PHE A 205 -16.64 -12.01 11.41
CA PHE A 205 -15.37 -12.19 12.09
C PHE A 205 -14.51 -13.32 11.47
N MET A 206 -15.18 -14.39 11.02
CA MET A 206 -14.53 -15.52 10.37
C MET A 206 -14.17 -15.26 8.91
N SER A 207 -14.73 -14.22 8.29
CA SER A 207 -14.48 -13.90 6.89
C SER A 207 -13.12 -13.22 6.66
N GLN A 208 -12.30 -13.84 5.81
CA GLN A 208 -11.01 -13.28 5.39
C GLN A 208 -11.15 -11.97 4.60
N THR A 209 -12.20 -11.84 3.78
CA THR A 209 -12.44 -10.61 3.01
C THR A 209 -12.79 -9.44 3.92
N VAL A 210 -13.55 -9.70 4.99
CA VAL A 210 -13.90 -8.70 6.00
C VAL A 210 -12.65 -8.28 6.81
N ARG A 211 -11.79 -9.23 7.21
CA ARG A 211 -10.49 -8.92 7.85
C ARG A 211 -9.62 -8.05 6.96
N LEU A 212 -9.55 -8.36 5.67
CA LEU A 212 -8.80 -7.55 4.70
C LEU A 212 -9.40 -6.14 4.55
N CYS A 213 -10.73 -6.02 4.47
CA CYS A 213 -11.40 -4.72 4.46
C CYS A 213 -11.01 -3.89 5.68
N ALA A 214 -11.06 -4.49 6.87
CA ALA A 214 -10.69 -3.82 8.11
C ALA A 214 -9.23 -3.34 8.10
N LEU A 215 -8.31 -4.16 7.60
CA LEU A 215 -6.89 -3.82 7.48
C LEU A 215 -6.65 -2.65 6.51
N LEU A 216 -7.33 -2.66 5.36
CA LEU A 216 -7.24 -1.63 4.32
C LEU A 216 -8.06 -0.36 4.64
N GLY A 217 -8.81 -0.34 5.75
CA GLY A 217 -9.72 0.76 6.11
C GLY A 217 -10.92 0.91 5.18
N LEU A 218 -11.29 -0.16 4.47
CA LEU A 218 -12.51 -0.26 3.68
C LEU A 218 -13.70 -0.57 4.60
N LYS A 219 -14.90 -0.24 4.14
CA LYS A 219 -16.13 -0.71 4.79
C LYS A 219 -16.12 -2.24 4.86
N LEU A 220 -16.59 -2.78 5.98
CA LEU A 220 -16.49 -4.22 6.27
C LEU A 220 -17.26 -5.10 5.28
N ASP A 221 -18.25 -4.54 4.60
CA ASP A 221 -19.09 -5.18 3.57
C ASP A 221 -18.61 -4.88 2.14
N PHE A 222 -17.51 -4.13 1.96
CA PHE A 222 -17.07 -3.65 0.65
C PHE A 222 -16.83 -4.79 -0.34
N LEU A 223 -16.29 -5.91 0.17
CA LEU A 223 -15.94 -7.10 -0.59
C LEU A 223 -17.04 -8.17 -0.63
N ASP A 224 -18.19 -7.98 0.02
CA ASP A 224 -19.32 -8.94 0.00
C ASP A 224 -19.78 -9.20 -1.44
N ARG A 225 -19.60 -8.23 -2.34
CA ARG A 225 -19.90 -8.37 -3.77
C ARG A 225 -19.10 -9.48 -4.49
N LEU A 226 -17.97 -9.93 -3.94
CA LEU A 226 -17.21 -11.06 -4.47
C LEU A 226 -17.95 -12.38 -4.34
N GLU A 227 -18.84 -12.52 -3.35
CA GLU A 227 -19.64 -13.75 -3.13
C GLU A 227 -20.59 -14.04 -4.30
N THR A 228 -20.93 -13.00 -5.07
CA THR A 228 -21.82 -13.12 -6.23
C THR A 228 -21.10 -13.56 -7.51
N PHE A 229 -19.77 -13.65 -7.50
CA PHE A 229 -18.98 -13.96 -8.68
C PHE A 229 -18.92 -15.46 -8.89
N GLN A 230 -19.04 -15.89 -10.15
CA GLN A 230 -18.72 -17.29 -10.47
C GLN A 230 -17.23 -17.54 -10.23
N GLU A 231 -16.90 -18.69 -9.65
CA GLU A 231 -15.55 -19.06 -9.21
C GLU A 231 -14.48 -18.82 -10.29
N HIS A 232 -14.78 -19.15 -11.55
CA HIS A 232 -13.85 -18.95 -12.66
C HIS A 232 -13.58 -17.46 -12.99
N HIS A 233 -14.51 -16.55 -12.72
CA HIS A 233 -14.29 -15.11 -12.93
C HIS A 233 -13.33 -14.52 -11.90
N PHE A 234 -13.39 -15.00 -10.67
CA PHE A 234 -12.59 -14.50 -9.56
C PHE A 234 -11.08 -14.65 -9.82
N HIS A 235 -10.64 -15.80 -10.34
CA HIS A 235 -9.23 -16.13 -10.53
C HIS A 235 -8.52 -15.43 -11.70
N HIS A 236 -9.23 -14.62 -12.50
CA HIS A 236 -8.60 -13.88 -13.59
C HIS A 236 -7.82 -12.64 -13.13
N ARG A 237 -8.01 -12.21 -11.89
CA ARG A 237 -7.38 -11.01 -11.32
C ARG A 237 -6.96 -11.26 -9.87
N SER A 238 -5.96 -10.52 -9.44
CA SER A 238 -5.59 -10.42 -8.03
C SER A 238 -6.66 -9.67 -7.22
N LEU A 239 -6.66 -9.87 -5.91
CA LEU A 239 -7.58 -9.19 -5.01
C LEU A 239 -7.38 -7.66 -4.99
N CYS A 240 -6.13 -7.20 -5.08
CA CYS A 240 -5.79 -5.79 -5.25
C CYS A 240 -6.46 -5.20 -6.50
N GLU A 241 -6.40 -5.90 -7.64
CA GLU A 241 -7.07 -5.46 -8.87
C GLU A 241 -8.60 -5.42 -8.73
N TRP A 242 -9.20 -6.40 -8.04
CA TRP A 242 -10.65 -6.38 -7.77
C TRP A 242 -11.06 -5.17 -6.92
N ILE A 243 -10.31 -4.89 -5.85
CA ILE A 243 -10.56 -3.73 -4.98
C ILE A 243 -10.48 -2.43 -5.81
N ILE A 244 -9.44 -2.27 -6.62
CA ILE A 244 -9.29 -1.08 -7.50
C ILE A 244 -10.47 -0.95 -8.46
N ILE A 245 -10.89 -2.04 -9.09
CA ILE A 245 -12.06 -2.03 -10.01
C ILE A 245 -13.33 -1.60 -9.26
N PHE A 246 -13.53 -2.07 -8.04
CA PHE A 246 -14.70 -1.68 -7.23
C PHE A 246 -14.66 -0.22 -6.82
N LEU A 247 -13.49 0.30 -6.41
CA LEU A 247 -13.30 1.72 -6.13
C LEU A 247 -13.61 2.58 -7.37
N GLN A 248 -13.10 2.18 -8.54
CA GLN A 248 -13.35 2.87 -9.81
C GLN A 248 -14.83 2.85 -10.20
N ASN A 249 -15.51 1.71 -10.03
CA ASN A 249 -16.93 1.59 -10.33
C ASN A 249 -17.78 2.45 -9.39
N ASN A 250 -17.50 2.44 -8.09
CA ASN A 250 -18.20 3.28 -7.12
C ASN A 250 -17.92 4.76 -7.41
N SER A 251 -16.67 5.12 -7.73
CA SER A 251 -16.31 6.47 -8.16
C SER A 251 -17.13 6.91 -9.38
N ARG A 252 -17.30 6.08 -10.41
CA ARG A 252 -18.13 6.43 -11.59
C ARG A 252 -19.57 6.79 -11.23
N ALA A 253 -20.14 6.20 -10.19
CA ALA A 253 -21.49 6.50 -9.70
C ALA A 253 -21.59 7.83 -8.92
N VAL A 254 -20.47 8.40 -8.46
CA VAL A 254 -20.43 9.68 -7.74
C VAL A 254 -20.53 10.86 -8.72
N SER A 255 -21.30 11.88 -8.36
CA SER A 255 -21.45 13.14 -9.11
C SER A 255 -20.12 13.88 -9.33
N LEU A 256 -19.97 14.60 -10.44
CA LEU A 256 -18.75 15.36 -10.78
C LEU A 256 -18.38 16.40 -9.72
N GLU A 257 -19.35 17.09 -9.12
CA GLU A 257 -19.13 18.09 -8.06
C GLU A 257 -18.34 17.49 -6.88
N LYS A 258 -18.77 16.33 -6.38
CA LYS A 258 -18.09 15.59 -5.30
C LYS A 258 -16.71 15.04 -5.70
N LYS A 259 -16.40 14.95 -7.00
CA LYS A 259 -15.09 14.53 -7.52
C LYS A 259 -14.12 15.68 -7.72
N SER A 260 -14.54 16.93 -7.52
CA SER A 260 -13.68 18.11 -7.69
C SER A 260 -12.59 18.20 -6.63
N SER A 261 -12.81 17.58 -5.46
CA SER A 261 -11.82 17.56 -4.37
C SER A 261 -11.94 16.27 -3.57
N LEU A 262 -10.83 15.88 -2.94
CA LEU A 262 -10.84 14.73 -2.04
C LEU A 262 -11.44 15.15 -0.69
N THR A 263 -12.49 14.45 -0.27
CA THR A 263 -13.19 14.67 1.00
C THR A 263 -13.45 13.33 1.68
N SER A 264 -13.72 13.38 2.99
CA SER A 264 -14.13 12.20 3.76
C SER A 264 -15.43 11.60 3.20
N GLU A 265 -16.38 12.43 2.77
CA GLU A 265 -17.63 11.98 2.13
C GLU A 265 -17.38 11.26 0.78
N LEU A 266 -16.41 11.74 -0.01
CA LEU A 266 -16.03 11.06 -1.25
C LEU A 266 -15.44 9.68 -0.95
N LEU A 267 -14.54 9.59 0.03
CA LEU A 267 -13.94 8.32 0.47
C LEU A 267 -15.01 7.34 0.97
N ASP A 268 -15.96 7.83 1.77
CA ASP A 268 -17.12 7.06 2.24
C ASP A 268 -17.96 6.54 1.07
N SER A 269 -18.23 7.39 0.08
CA SER A 269 -19.03 7.07 -1.11
C SER A 269 -18.36 6.02 -2.00
N ILE A 270 -17.03 6.00 -2.07
CA ILE A 270 -16.31 5.00 -2.88
C ILE A 270 -16.00 3.71 -2.13
N GLY A 271 -16.17 3.67 -0.80
CA GLY A 271 -16.14 2.43 -0.02
C GLY A 271 -15.14 2.38 1.15
N PHE A 272 -14.50 3.49 1.49
CA PHE A 272 -13.69 3.57 2.71
C PHE A 272 -14.56 3.82 3.94
N ASP A 273 -14.10 3.37 5.10
CA ASP A 273 -14.63 3.86 6.36
C ASP A 273 -14.05 5.27 6.61
N PRO A 274 -14.89 6.33 6.69
CA PRO A 274 -14.43 7.70 6.86
C PRO A 274 -13.69 7.96 8.17
N LEU A 275 -13.86 7.09 9.18
CA LEU A 275 -13.16 7.15 10.47
C LEU A 275 -11.90 6.29 10.51
N SER A 276 -11.60 5.57 9.42
CA SER A 276 -10.40 4.74 9.36
C SER A 276 -9.13 5.59 9.26
N THR A 277 -8.05 5.04 9.80
CA THR A 277 -6.72 5.62 9.64
C THR A 277 -6.26 5.65 8.18
N ALA A 278 -6.76 4.73 7.34
CA ALA A 278 -6.54 4.75 5.90
C ALA A 278 -7.11 6.02 5.26
N ALA A 279 -8.35 6.40 5.60
CA ALA A 279 -8.96 7.63 5.10
C ALA A 279 -8.16 8.87 5.52
N GLU A 280 -7.68 8.93 6.77
CA GLU A 280 -6.79 9.98 7.24
C GLU A 280 -5.46 10.03 6.45
N THR A 281 -4.83 8.88 6.22
CA THR A 281 -3.59 8.76 5.44
C THR A 281 -3.78 9.22 4.00
N ILE A 282 -4.86 8.79 3.34
CA ILE A 282 -5.21 9.19 1.97
C ILE A 282 -5.39 10.72 1.89
N MET A 283 -6.13 11.30 2.84
CA MET A 283 -6.32 12.76 2.91
C MET A 283 -5.01 13.51 3.15
N ALA A 284 -4.17 13.03 4.07
CA ALA A 284 -2.88 13.62 4.38
C ALA A 284 -1.94 13.57 3.18
N ARG A 285 -1.83 12.42 2.51
CA ARG A 285 -1.05 12.21 1.27
C ARG A 285 -1.51 13.16 0.15
N SER A 286 -2.82 13.33 -0.04
CA SER A 286 -3.34 14.25 -1.07
C SER A 286 -3.04 15.73 -0.80
N SER A 287 -2.83 16.08 0.47
CA SER A 287 -2.58 17.44 0.94
C SER A 287 -1.09 17.79 0.95
N LYS A 288 -0.19 16.81 0.72
CA LYS A 288 1.25 17.03 0.66
C LYS A 288 1.64 17.77 -0.63
N GLY A 289 2.29 18.92 -0.44
CA GLY A 289 2.76 19.78 -1.52
C GLY A 289 1.65 20.22 -2.48
N ASN A 290 2.04 20.59 -3.71
CA ASN A 290 1.12 21.08 -4.73
C ASN A 290 0.46 19.95 -5.55
N LYS A 291 0.30 18.73 -5.01
CA LYS A 291 -0.16 17.54 -5.76
C LYS A 291 -1.68 17.37 -5.80
N ARG A 292 -2.43 18.14 -5.00
CA ARG A 292 -3.91 18.09 -4.90
C ARG A 292 -4.65 18.19 -6.24
N TYR A 293 -4.03 18.77 -7.27
CA TYR A 293 -4.65 18.99 -8.58
C TYR A 293 -4.02 18.19 -9.74
N HIS A 294 -3.02 17.34 -9.45
CA HIS A 294 -2.32 16.51 -10.47
C HIS A 294 -2.84 15.08 -10.53
N ILE A 295 -3.47 14.62 -9.44
CA ILE A 295 -4.05 13.28 -9.27
C ILE A 295 -5.54 13.49 -9.04
N GLU A 296 -6.37 12.73 -9.75
CA GLU A 296 -7.82 12.79 -9.54
C GLU A 296 -8.16 12.40 -8.08
N PRO A 297 -9.12 13.05 -7.41
CA PRO A 297 -9.40 12.76 -6.00
C PRO A 297 -9.59 11.28 -5.68
N CYS A 298 -10.37 10.54 -6.48
CA CYS A 298 -10.59 9.11 -6.26
C CYS A 298 -9.34 8.25 -6.50
N GLU A 299 -8.39 8.70 -7.33
CA GLU A 299 -7.18 7.94 -7.62
C GLU A 299 -6.27 7.84 -6.39
N TRP A 300 -6.36 8.76 -5.43
CA TRP A 300 -5.62 8.66 -4.17
C TRP A 300 -5.94 7.39 -3.38
N ALA A 301 -7.19 6.92 -3.45
CA ALA A 301 -7.59 5.65 -2.85
C ALA A 301 -6.92 4.46 -3.55
N GLU A 302 -6.84 4.48 -4.88
CA GLU A 302 -6.17 3.42 -5.65
C GLU A 302 -4.67 3.37 -5.34
N ILE A 303 -4.03 4.55 -5.25
CA ILE A 303 -2.61 4.69 -4.89
C ILE A 303 -2.37 4.08 -3.51
N PHE A 304 -3.22 4.41 -2.53
CA PHE A 304 -3.10 3.86 -1.18
C PHE A 304 -3.23 2.34 -1.17
N ILE A 305 -4.26 1.77 -1.81
CA ILE A 305 -4.43 0.30 -1.87
C ILE A 305 -3.21 -0.37 -2.51
N GLN A 306 -2.72 0.14 -3.64
CA GLN A 306 -1.53 -0.41 -4.29
C GLN A 306 -0.30 -0.38 -3.39
N ASP A 307 -0.15 0.68 -2.61
CA ASP A 307 0.95 0.89 -1.68
C ASP A 307 0.88 -0.11 -0.51
N GLU A 308 -0.30 -0.28 0.09
CA GLU A 308 -0.56 -1.26 1.15
C GLU A 308 -0.22 -2.70 0.70
N PHE A 309 -0.70 -3.11 -0.48
CA PHE A 309 -0.36 -4.44 -1.00
C PHE A 309 1.14 -4.62 -1.31
N LYS A 310 1.87 -3.52 -1.54
CA LYS A 310 3.30 -3.58 -1.84
C LYS A 310 4.15 -3.56 -0.56
N TYR A 311 3.76 -2.78 0.45
CA TYR A 311 4.61 -2.42 1.58
C TYR A 311 4.02 -2.65 2.97
N ASN A 312 2.74 -2.98 3.12
CA ASN A 312 2.20 -3.36 4.42
C ASN A 312 2.81 -4.71 4.87
N PRO A 313 3.46 -4.81 6.04
CA PRO A 313 4.12 -6.05 6.50
C PRO A 313 3.20 -7.25 6.70
N LEU A 314 1.88 -7.02 6.88
CA LEU A 314 0.88 -8.08 6.99
C LEU A 314 0.37 -8.56 5.62
N LEU A 315 0.46 -7.74 4.57
CA LEU A 315 0.06 -8.08 3.21
C LEU A 315 1.24 -8.51 2.33
N SER A 316 2.44 -7.98 2.63
CA SER A 316 3.64 -8.13 1.83
C SER A 316 4.69 -8.96 2.55
N SER A 317 5.25 -9.93 1.81
CA SER A 317 6.15 -10.91 2.40
C SER A 317 7.53 -10.35 2.75
N ARG A 318 7.99 -9.33 2.03
CA ARG A 318 9.35 -8.78 2.10
C ARG A 318 9.30 -7.24 2.12
N VAL A 319 9.13 -6.68 3.31
CA VAL A 319 9.25 -5.25 3.53
C VAL A 319 10.56 -5.05 4.27
N HIS A 320 11.64 -4.86 3.51
CA HIS A 320 12.91 -4.43 4.07
C HIS A 320 12.90 -2.90 4.22
N LYS A 321 13.67 -2.40 5.19
CA LYS A 321 13.86 -0.96 5.39
C LYS A 321 14.37 -0.30 4.11
N PHE A 322 15.42 -0.88 3.52
CA PHE A 322 16.01 -0.50 2.25
C PHE A 322 16.20 -1.70 1.32
N PRO A 323 16.23 -1.51 -0.01
CA PRO A 323 16.41 -2.61 -0.96
C PRO A 323 17.83 -3.20 -0.99
N PHE A 324 18.85 -2.43 -0.61
CA PHE A 324 20.26 -2.81 -0.67
C PHE A 324 21.00 -2.34 0.57
N GLU A 325 22.04 -3.07 1.01
CA GLU A 325 22.98 -2.65 2.06
C GLU A 325 22.32 -1.88 3.22
N SER A 326 21.29 -2.48 3.85
CA SER A 326 20.39 -1.76 4.77
C SER A 326 21.10 -1.06 5.94
N ASP A 327 22.29 -1.54 6.31
CA ASP A 327 23.12 -0.97 7.37
C ASP A 327 23.88 0.30 6.93
N LEU A 328 24.12 0.47 5.62
CA LEU A 328 24.80 1.64 5.05
C LEU A 328 23.82 2.78 4.80
N THR A 329 23.59 3.60 5.83
CA THR A 329 22.72 4.78 5.74
C THR A 329 23.51 6.07 5.56
N ASN A 330 22.90 7.05 4.87
CA ASN A 330 23.39 8.42 4.64
C ASN A 330 24.79 8.52 3.99
N SER A 331 25.25 7.43 3.38
CA SER A 331 26.54 7.26 2.74
C SER A 331 26.35 6.70 1.33
N TRP A 332 27.18 7.14 0.40
CA TRP A 332 27.15 6.67 -0.99
C TRP A 332 27.77 5.28 -1.10
N PHE A 333 27.13 4.40 -1.86
CA PHE A 333 27.67 3.10 -2.26
C PHE A 333 27.25 2.75 -3.69
N GLN A 334 27.90 1.76 -4.27
CA GLN A 334 27.56 1.19 -5.57
C GLN A 334 27.39 -0.32 -5.40
N LEU A 335 26.56 -0.93 -6.23
CA LEU A 335 26.41 -2.38 -6.23
C LEU A 335 27.65 -3.03 -6.87
N PRO A 336 28.08 -4.21 -6.36
CA PRO A 336 29.18 -4.93 -6.97
C PRO A 336 28.82 -5.36 -8.41
N PRO A 337 29.81 -5.52 -9.30
CA PRO A 337 29.59 -6.13 -10.60
C PRO A 337 29.04 -7.55 -10.44
N ASN A 338 27.95 -7.88 -11.15
CA ASN A 338 27.41 -9.23 -11.19
C ASN A 338 28.47 -10.17 -11.80
N ALA A 339 28.98 -11.14 -11.02
CA ALA A 339 30.02 -12.06 -11.47
C ALA A 339 29.45 -13.33 -12.16
N ASP A 340 28.14 -13.57 -12.09
CA ASP A 340 27.52 -14.87 -12.43
C ASP A 340 26.54 -14.85 -13.62
N ASP A 341 26.34 -13.71 -14.27
CA ASP A 341 25.47 -13.62 -15.45
C ASP A 341 26.33 -13.65 -16.74
N GLU A 342 26.51 -14.83 -17.34
CA GLU A 342 27.15 -14.98 -18.66
C GLU A 342 26.38 -14.22 -19.79
N GLU A 343 25.18 -13.69 -19.50
CA GLU A 343 24.43 -12.78 -20.39
C GLU A 343 24.69 -11.28 -20.12
N SER A 344 25.41 -10.91 -19.04
CA SER A 344 25.68 -9.50 -18.67
C SER A 344 26.89 -8.88 -19.34
N GLU A 345 27.55 -9.57 -20.28
CA GLU A 345 28.63 -8.98 -21.10
C GLU A 345 28.19 -7.72 -21.87
N ASN A 346 26.87 -7.43 -21.94
CA ASN A 346 26.30 -6.30 -22.68
C ASN A 346 25.81 -5.11 -21.84
N ASP A 347 25.89 -5.10 -20.49
CA ASP A 347 25.47 -3.93 -19.68
C ASP A 347 26.42 -3.61 -18.49
N PRO A 348 27.66 -3.16 -18.77
CA PRO A 348 28.65 -2.77 -17.76
C PRO A 348 28.27 -1.53 -16.92
N ASP A 349 27.17 -0.83 -17.23
CA ASP A 349 26.82 0.47 -16.64
C ASP A 349 26.08 0.37 -15.30
N LEU A 350 25.52 -0.79 -14.92
CA LEU A 350 24.79 -0.96 -13.65
C LEU A 350 25.66 -0.69 -12.41
N CYS A 351 26.96 -0.99 -12.51
CA CYS A 351 27.94 -0.87 -11.43
C CYS A 351 28.35 0.58 -11.12
N GLN A 352 27.85 1.55 -11.90
CA GLN A 352 28.25 2.96 -11.80
C GLN A 352 27.17 3.85 -11.14
N VAL A 353 25.95 3.34 -10.92
CA VAL A 353 24.88 4.12 -10.30
C VAL A 353 25.15 4.30 -8.81
N ASN A 354 25.18 5.55 -8.35
CA ASN A 354 25.41 5.87 -6.95
C ASN A 354 24.13 5.73 -6.13
N ILE A 355 24.14 4.87 -5.12
CA ILE A 355 22.99 4.58 -4.28
C ILE A 355 23.22 5.16 -2.89
N MET A 356 22.16 5.73 -2.32
CA MET A 356 22.13 6.14 -0.91
C MET A 356 20.82 5.69 -0.27
N ASN A 357 20.95 4.97 0.84
CA ASN A 357 19.86 4.76 1.79
C ASN A 357 19.76 6.01 2.65
N PHE A 358 18.85 6.90 2.27
CA PHE A 358 18.72 8.23 2.82
C PHE A 358 17.76 8.24 4.00
N VAL A 359 18.29 8.56 5.17
CA VAL A 359 17.54 8.68 6.42
C VAL A 359 17.54 10.14 6.82
N ALA A 360 16.37 10.77 6.75
CA ALA A 360 16.17 12.13 7.23
C ALA A 360 14.72 12.37 7.64
N THR A 361 14.52 13.35 8.52
CA THR A 361 13.19 13.89 8.79
C THR A 361 12.64 14.61 7.57
N GLU A 362 11.32 14.57 7.36
CA GLU A 362 10.64 15.23 6.23
C GLU A 362 10.93 16.74 6.14
N SER A 363 11.29 17.40 7.25
CA SER A 363 11.59 18.83 7.29
C SER A 363 12.96 19.21 6.73
N ASN A 364 13.94 18.30 6.71
CA ASN A 364 15.34 18.58 6.32
C ASN A 364 15.80 17.83 5.08
N ALA A 365 15.31 16.62 4.87
CA ALA A 365 14.85 16.10 3.60
C ALA A 365 15.51 16.69 2.32
N LEU A 366 14.90 17.77 1.84
CA LEU A 366 15.20 18.42 0.59
C LEU A 366 16.56 19.12 0.60
N LYS A 367 16.86 19.82 1.70
CA LYS A 367 18.14 20.50 1.92
C LYS A 367 19.28 19.48 1.98
N ASP A 368 19.03 18.37 2.64
CA ASP A 368 20.02 17.31 2.80
C ASP A 368 20.28 16.60 1.47
N ILE A 369 19.26 16.25 0.69
CA ILE A 369 19.45 15.70 -0.67
C ILE A 369 20.22 16.69 -1.55
N TYR A 370 19.86 17.98 -1.53
CA TYR A 370 20.63 19.00 -2.27
C TYR A 370 22.09 19.01 -1.86
N SER A 371 22.39 19.00 -0.56
CA SER A 371 23.77 18.99 -0.06
C SER A 371 24.56 17.75 -0.47
N LYS A 372 23.90 16.59 -0.60
CA LYS A 372 24.54 15.33 -1.02
C LYS A 372 24.78 15.28 -2.53
N LEU A 373 23.96 15.97 -3.31
CA LEU A 373 24.12 16.11 -4.76
C LEU A 373 25.12 17.22 -5.13
N ASP A 374 25.29 18.22 -4.25
CA ASP A 374 26.23 19.31 -4.45
C ASP A 374 27.68 18.78 -4.52
N GLY A 375 28.39 19.15 -5.58
CA GLY A 375 29.73 18.61 -5.91
C GLY A 375 29.75 17.17 -6.44
N PHE A 376 28.63 16.45 -6.45
CA PHE A 376 28.51 15.08 -6.95
C PHE A 376 28.05 15.02 -8.41
N LEU A 377 27.21 15.97 -8.82
CA LEU A 377 26.79 16.13 -10.20
C LEU A 377 27.85 16.90 -10.99
N SER A 378 28.32 16.32 -12.11
CA SER A 378 29.29 17.01 -12.99
C SER A 378 28.72 18.33 -13.50
N GLN A 379 29.44 19.43 -13.26
CA GLN A 379 29.13 20.75 -13.84
C GLN A 379 29.55 20.86 -15.32
N SER A 380 29.85 19.76 -16.01
CA SER A 380 30.21 19.80 -17.43
C SER A 380 29.14 20.57 -18.23
N ASP A 381 29.59 21.51 -19.08
CA ASP A 381 28.83 22.53 -19.83
C ASP A 381 27.73 22.03 -20.79
N GLY A 382 27.26 20.79 -20.65
CA GLY A 382 26.25 20.20 -21.51
C GLY A 382 25.39 19.10 -20.89
N ALA A 383 25.37 18.90 -19.57
CA ALA A 383 24.47 17.91 -18.95
C ALA A 383 23.20 18.58 -18.38
N THR A 384 22.04 18.00 -18.63
CA THR A 384 20.78 18.39 -17.99
C THR A 384 20.44 17.41 -16.88
N VAL A 385 20.22 17.92 -15.67
CA VAL A 385 19.81 17.11 -14.53
C VAL A 385 18.28 17.05 -14.47
N LEU A 386 17.74 15.83 -14.42
CA LEU A 386 16.32 15.55 -14.34
C LEU A 386 16.03 14.58 -13.20
N TYR A 387 14.87 14.75 -12.57
CA TYR A 387 14.48 13.99 -11.39
C TYR A 387 13.20 13.20 -11.65
N HIS A 388 13.12 12.00 -11.09
CA HIS A 388 11.92 11.18 -11.06
C HIS A 388 11.65 10.70 -9.63
N GLY A 389 10.49 11.05 -9.08
CA GLY A 389 10.01 10.54 -7.81
C GLY A 389 9.22 9.25 -8.02
N THR A 390 9.51 8.21 -7.25
CA THR A 390 8.88 6.90 -7.35
C THR A 390 8.93 6.15 -6.02
N ASP A 391 8.60 4.86 -6.03
CA ASP A 391 8.72 3.98 -4.87
C ASP A 391 9.95 3.06 -4.96
N HIS A 392 10.39 2.50 -3.83
CA HIS A 392 11.58 1.64 -3.74
C HIS A 392 11.58 0.52 -4.79
N ARG A 393 10.51 -0.28 -4.88
CA ARG A 393 10.39 -1.39 -5.83
C ARG A 393 10.44 -0.92 -7.28
N SER A 394 9.83 0.21 -7.59
CA SER A 394 9.88 0.80 -8.93
C SER A 394 11.28 1.32 -9.27
N ALA A 395 11.99 1.94 -8.31
CA ALA A 395 13.38 2.36 -8.48
C ALA A 395 14.33 1.17 -8.72
N VAL A 396 14.17 0.08 -7.95
CA VAL A 396 14.90 -1.18 -8.14
C VAL A 396 14.63 -1.77 -9.54
N ASN A 397 13.38 -1.78 -9.98
CA ASN A 397 13.03 -2.24 -11.32
C ASN A 397 13.66 -1.37 -12.41
N ILE A 398 13.67 -0.05 -12.25
CA ILE A 398 14.29 0.87 -13.21
C ILE A 398 15.81 0.66 -13.25
N LEU A 399 16.45 0.50 -12.10
CA LEU A 399 17.88 0.21 -11.99
C LEU A 399 18.23 -1.03 -12.82
N PHE A 400 17.63 -2.18 -12.51
CA PHE A 400 18.03 -3.45 -13.15
C PHE A 400 17.46 -3.64 -14.55
N ARG A 401 16.19 -3.26 -14.79
CA ARG A 401 15.46 -3.59 -16.02
C ARG A 401 15.27 -2.41 -16.96
N GLY A 402 15.64 -1.20 -16.53
CA GLY A 402 15.42 0.03 -17.28
C GLY A 402 13.98 0.56 -17.21
N ILE A 403 13.74 1.63 -17.97
CA ILE A 403 12.46 2.34 -17.96
C ILE A 403 11.45 1.61 -18.85
N TYR A 404 10.41 1.04 -18.23
CA TYR A 404 9.29 0.41 -18.94
C TYR A 404 8.09 1.34 -19.05
N LEU A 405 7.89 1.96 -20.22
CA LEU A 405 6.88 3.02 -20.40
C LEU A 405 5.45 2.55 -20.09
N ARG A 406 5.11 1.29 -20.34
CA ARG A 406 3.76 0.74 -20.09
C ARG A 406 3.43 0.55 -18.60
N ALA A 407 4.38 0.76 -17.70
CA ALA A 407 4.12 0.89 -16.27
C ALA A 407 3.61 2.29 -15.88
N GLY A 408 3.57 3.23 -16.83
CA GLY A 408 3.06 4.58 -16.60
C GLY A 408 1.59 4.56 -16.17
N ARG A 409 1.22 5.50 -15.29
CA ARG A 409 -0.17 5.65 -14.82
C ARG A 409 -1.07 6.14 -15.96
N GLN A 410 -2.36 5.82 -15.86
CA GLN A 410 -3.40 6.32 -16.77
C GLN A 410 -3.65 7.82 -16.53
N ASN A 411 -4.28 8.48 -17.49
CA ASN A 411 -4.79 9.85 -17.35
C ASN A 411 -3.76 10.85 -16.80
N ARG A 412 -2.58 10.93 -17.43
CA ARG A 412 -1.55 11.93 -17.15
C ARG A 412 -1.53 12.99 -18.25
N ASP A 413 -0.78 14.07 -18.05
CA ASP A 413 -0.86 15.24 -18.95
C ASP A 413 -0.48 14.90 -20.40
N PHE A 414 0.56 14.09 -20.60
CA PHE A 414 1.15 13.82 -21.92
C PHE A 414 1.12 12.33 -22.30
N SER A 415 0.52 11.48 -21.47
CA SER A 415 0.40 10.05 -21.73
C SER A 415 -0.72 9.41 -20.89
N CYS A 416 -1.20 8.26 -21.33
CA CYS A 416 -2.21 7.48 -20.62
C CYS A 416 -1.78 6.01 -20.69
N GLY A 417 -1.18 5.53 -19.59
CA GLY A 417 -0.69 4.14 -19.49
C GLY A 417 0.66 3.86 -20.16
N SER A 418 1.30 4.86 -20.76
CA SER A 418 2.49 4.66 -21.61
C SER A 418 3.40 5.88 -21.61
N GLY A 419 4.11 6.14 -20.50
CA GLY A 419 5.05 7.26 -20.42
C GLY A 419 5.84 7.29 -19.12
N PHE A 420 6.98 7.98 -19.15
CA PHE A 420 7.86 8.16 -18.01
C PHE A 420 8.10 9.65 -17.76
N TYR A 421 7.74 10.14 -16.57
CA TYR A 421 7.71 11.57 -16.27
C TYR A 421 8.94 12.00 -15.48
N LEU A 422 9.53 13.10 -15.89
CA LEU A 422 10.72 13.73 -15.32
C LEU A 422 10.44 15.21 -15.07
N THR A 423 11.14 15.79 -14.10
CA THR A 423 11.09 17.24 -13.82
C THR A 423 12.50 17.79 -13.61
N LYS A 424 12.66 19.10 -13.81
CA LYS A 424 13.88 19.85 -13.46
C LYS A 424 13.90 20.25 -11.98
N ASN A 425 12.75 20.15 -11.30
CA ASN A 425 12.61 20.58 -9.92
C ASN A 425 12.66 19.36 -8.97
N LEU A 426 13.74 19.24 -8.19
CA LEU A 426 13.91 18.19 -7.20
C LEU A 426 12.77 18.17 -6.18
N GLU A 427 12.29 19.34 -5.74
CA GLU A 427 11.17 19.45 -4.80
C GLU A 427 9.90 18.80 -5.33
N GLU A 428 9.62 18.93 -6.63
CA GLU A 428 8.45 18.31 -7.22
C GLU A 428 8.54 16.79 -7.30
N ALA A 429 9.75 16.24 -7.47
CA ALA A 429 10.01 14.81 -7.46
C ALA A 429 9.92 14.25 -6.03
N VAL A 430 10.52 14.93 -5.05
CA VAL A 430 10.44 14.56 -3.62
C VAL A 430 9.00 14.59 -3.13
N ASN A 431 8.28 15.68 -3.38
CA ASN A 431 6.87 15.79 -3.02
C ASN A 431 6.02 14.72 -3.72
N TRP A 432 6.32 14.35 -4.96
CA TRP A 432 5.60 13.27 -5.64
C TRP A 432 5.80 11.92 -4.93
N ALA A 433 7.05 11.55 -4.64
CA ALA A 433 7.36 10.28 -3.99
C ALA A 433 6.72 10.22 -2.59
N LEU A 434 6.95 11.23 -1.74
CA LEU A 434 6.43 11.28 -0.37
C LEU A 434 4.90 11.33 -0.26
N SER A 435 4.21 11.73 -1.33
CA SER A 435 2.75 11.75 -1.37
C SER A 435 2.18 10.40 -1.81
N THR A 436 2.89 9.63 -2.63
CA THR A 436 2.31 8.47 -3.34
C THR A 436 2.72 7.11 -2.77
N THR A 437 3.69 7.06 -1.86
CA THR A 437 4.22 5.80 -1.31
C THR A 437 4.80 6.00 0.09
N GLU A 438 4.71 4.96 0.92
CA GLU A 438 5.40 4.85 2.21
C GLU A 438 6.89 4.51 2.10
N LYS A 439 7.33 4.01 0.94
CA LYS A 439 8.73 3.72 0.65
C LYS A 439 9.18 4.55 -0.56
N PRO A 440 9.46 5.87 -0.39
CA PRO A 440 9.77 6.77 -1.48
C PRO A 440 11.21 6.60 -1.98
N ALA A 441 11.41 6.80 -3.27
CA ALA A 441 12.71 6.83 -3.91
C ALA A 441 12.81 7.97 -4.92
N ILE A 442 14.00 8.58 -5.04
CA ILE A 442 14.29 9.66 -5.99
C ILE A 442 15.40 9.21 -6.91
N LEU A 443 15.11 9.19 -8.22
CA LEU A 443 16.10 8.91 -9.26
C LEU A 443 16.60 10.23 -9.83
N VAL A 444 17.91 10.33 -10.00
CA VAL A 444 18.61 11.48 -10.58
C VAL A 444 19.24 11.04 -11.89
N PHE A 445 18.80 11.67 -12.97
CA PHE A 445 19.31 11.46 -14.32
C PHE A 445 20.21 12.62 -14.71
N GLN A 446 21.42 12.32 -15.17
CA GLN A 446 22.34 13.29 -15.74
C GLN A 446 22.44 13.06 -17.25
N VAL A 447 21.59 13.75 -18.00
CA VAL A 447 21.39 13.49 -19.43
C VAL A 447 22.30 14.39 -20.26
N ASN A 448 23.06 13.81 -21.20
CA ASN A 448 23.87 14.60 -22.11
C ASN A 448 22.97 15.40 -23.07
N ARG A 449 23.35 16.66 -23.32
CA ARG A 449 22.65 17.54 -24.24
C ARG A 449 22.54 16.95 -25.66
N LYS A 450 23.55 16.23 -26.13
CA LYS A 450 23.50 15.55 -27.44
C LYS A 450 22.36 14.55 -27.55
N ASP A 451 22.09 13.81 -26.48
CA ASP A 451 21.01 12.83 -26.44
C ASP A 451 19.65 13.54 -26.48
N LEU A 452 19.51 14.65 -25.74
CA LEU A 452 18.30 15.48 -25.75
C LEU A 452 18.07 16.23 -27.06
N ASP A 453 19.14 16.68 -27.72
CA ASP A 453 19.10 17.44 -28.97
C ASP A 453 18.82 16.53 -30.18
N SER A 454 19.18 15.25 -30.09
CA SER A 454 18.88 14.24 -31.12
C SER A 454 17.44 13.71 -31.07
N ALA A 455 16.77 13.84 -29.92
CA ALA A 455 15.40 13.37 -29.72
C ALA A 455 14.38 14.27 -30.44
N LYS A 456 13.38 13.67 -31.09
CA LYS A 456 12.24 14.42 -31.63
C LYS A 456 11.37 14.92 -30.49
N ARG A 457 11.35 16.23 -30.30
CA ARG A 457 10.67 16.87 -29.17
C ARG A 457 9.43 17.63 -29.58
N LEU A 458 8.34 17.40 -28.85
CA LEU A 458 7.19 18.29 -28.84
C LEU A 458 7.27 19.20 -27.62
N ASP A 459 7.56 20.48 -27.86
CA ASP A 459 7.60 21.52 -26.81
C ASP A 459 6.27 22.28 -26.78
N LEU A 460 5.57 22.18 -25.64
CA LEU A 460 4.26 22.78 -25.39
C LEU A 460 4.32 24.03 -24.50
N ASN A 461 5.52 24.55 -24.17
CA ASN A 461 5.65 25.69 -23.25
C ASN A 461 5.02 26.99 -23.80
N ASN A 462 4.96 27.14 -25.13
CA ASN A 462 4.47 28.36 -25.78
C ASN A 462 3.26 28.10 -26.72
N ASP A 463 2.63 26.93 -26.64
CA ASP A 463 1.49 26.55 -27.47
C ASP A 463 0.32 26.07 -26.58
N GLU A 464 -0.40 27.04 -26.02
CA GLU A 464 -1.47 26.78 -25.04
C GLU A 464 -2.64 25.98 -25.65
N ASP A 465 -3.00 26.26 -26.89
CA ASP A 465 -4.10 25.56 -27.57
C ASP A 465 -3.75 24.09 -27.78
N ARG A 466 -2.54 23.81 -28.29
CA ARG A 466 -2.06 22.45 -28.48
C ARG A 466 -1.86 21.73 -27.15
N TRP A 467 -1.33 22.42 -26.14
CA TRP A 467 -1.21 21.89 -24.79
C TRP A 467 -2.58 21.48 -24.24
N ARG A 468 -3.58 22.35 -24.35
CA ARG A 468 -4.93 22.12 -23.85
C ARG A 468 -5.61 20.94 -24.55
N GLU A 469 -5.45 20.83 -25.87
CA GLU A 469 -5.93 19.68 -26.66
C GLU A 469 -5.34 18.36 -26.15
N ILE A 470 -4.01 18.30 -26.03
CA ILE A 470 -3.27 17.09 -25.62
C ILE A 470 -3.64 16.70 -24.19
N VAL A 471 -3.58 17.64 -23.24
CA VAL A 471 -3.86 17.39 -21.83
C VAL A 471 -5.30 16.93 -21.65
N THR A 472 -6.27 17.61 -22.28
CA THR A 472 -7.69 17.23 -22.17
C THR A 472 -7.93 15.82 -22.75
N SER A 473 -7.30 15.48 -23.87
CA SER A 473 -7.42 14.13 -24.45
C SER A 473 -6.84 13.06 -23.53
N PHE A 474 -5.64 13.26 -22.99
CA PHE A 474 -5.02 12.24 -22.14
C PHE A 474 -5.69 12.12 -20.77
N ARG A 475 -6.02 13.24 -20.12
CA ARG A 475 -6.69 13.26 -18.82
C ARG A 475 -8.09 12.66 -18.83
N SER A 476 -8.82 12.77 -19.93
CA SER A 476 -10.14 12.13 -20.06
C SER A 476 -10.10 10.60 -20.20
N GLY A 477 -8.91 10.01 -20.39
CA GLY A 477 -8.75 8.61 -20.79
C GLY A 477 -9.24 8.30 -22.21
N ARG A 478 -9.86 9.27 -22.89
CA ARG A 478 -10.35 9.17 -24.27
C ARG A 478 -9.26 9.69 -25.20
N ARG A 479 -8.25 8.86 -25.41
CA ARG A 479 -7.21 9.15 -26.40
C ARG A 479 -7.84 9.11 -27.78
N THR A 480 -8.02 10.26 -28.43
CA THR A 480 -8.54 10.27 -29.81
C THR A 480 -7.48 9.68 -30.74
N ALA A 481 -7.91 9.07 -31.85
CA ALA A 481 -6.98 8.55 -32.85
C ALA A 481 -6.03 9.65 -33.34
N ASN A 482 -6.57 10.85 -33.55
CA ASN A 482 -5.83 12.03 -34.01
C ASN A 482 -4.77 12.48 -32.99
N THR A 483 -5.10 12.57 -31.70
CA THR A 483 -4.11 12.93 -30.67
C THR A 483 -3.04 11.85 -30.54
N ARG A 484 -3.40 10.57 -30.66
CA ARG A 484 -2.43 9.46 -30.62
C ARG A 484 -1.45 9.50 -31.79
N GLU A 485 -1.98 9.66 -33.00
CA GLU A 485 -1.16 9.72 -34.22
C GLU A 485 -0.23 10.92 -34.19
N SER A 486 -0.78 12.10 -33.86
CA SER A 486 0.00 13.34 -33.85
C SER A 486 1.11 13.38 -32.80
N VAL A 487 0.97 12.71 -31.65
CA VAL A 487 2.07 12.62 -30.67
C VAL A 487 3.04 11.46 -30.92
N SER A 488 2.64 10.45 -31.71
CA SER A 488 3.48 9.26 -31.94
C SER A 488 4.75 9.51 -32.76
N ALA A 489 4.83 10.67 -33.42
CA ALA A 489 6.00 11.09 -34.19
C ALA A 489 7.16 11.61 -33.33
N TYR A 490 6.94 11.81 -32.03
CA TYR A 490 7.90 12.39 -31.09
C TYR A 490 8.44 11.33 -30.13
N ASP A 491 9.66 11.56 -29.65
CA ASP A 491 10.31 10.73 -28.63
C ASP A 491 9.95 11.18 -27.21
N LEU A 492 9.74 12.49 -27.05
CA LEU A 492 9.34 13.11 -25.79
C LEU A 492 8.42 14.31 -26.00
N ILE A 493 7.62 14.59 -24.98
CA ILE A 493 6.77 15.77 -24.87
C ILE A 493 7.20 16.56 -23.63
N GLU A 494 7.40 17.87 -23.73
CA GLU A 494 7.69 18.74 -22.60
C GLU A 494 6.74 19.93 -22.53
N GLY A 495 6.50 20.44 -21.33
CA GLY A 495 5.62 21.59 -21.13
C GLY A 495 5.21 21.78 -19.67
N PRO A 496 4.31 22.74 -19.40
CA PRO A 496 3.80 22.96 -18.06
C PRO A 496 2.92 21.81 -17.59
N GLN A 497 2.85 21.63 -16.27
CA GLN A 497 1.92 20.72 -15.63
C GLN A 497 0.49 21.26 -15.65
N ALA A 498 -0.48 20.36 -15.72
CA ALA A 498 -1.88 20.72 -15.64
C ALA A 498 -2.34 20.85 -14.17
N THR A 499 -3.25 21.79 -13.92
CA THR A 499 -4.03 21.85 -12.69
C THR A 499 -5.51 21.87 -13.05
N MET A 500 -6.31 21.15 -12.27
CA MET A 500 -7.76 21.04 -12.45
C MET A 500 -8.48 22.25 -11.84
N SER A 501 -9.52 22.74 -12.50
CA SER A 501 -10.53 23.64 -11.93
C SER A 501 -11.93 23.19 -12.35
N TYR A 502 -12.89 23.27 -11.45
CA TYR A 502 -14.30 23.04 -11.76
C TYR A 502 -14.93 24.35 -12.22
N ASP A 503 -15.65 24.32 -13.34
CA ASP A 503 -16.45 25.44 -13.79
C ASP A 503 -17.92 25.21 -13.45
N GLU A 504 -18.45 25.99 -12.51
CA GLU A 504 -19.84 25.87 -12.05
C GLU A 504 -20.85 26.15 -13.15
N ALA A 505 -20.51 27.00 -14.13
CA ALA A 505 -21.42 27.40 -15.20
C ALA A 505 -21.63 26.29 -16.25
N SER A 506 -20.56 25.62 -16.66
CA SER A 506 -20.62 24.49 -17.60
C SER A 506 -20.83 23.14 -16.93
N GLY A 507 -20.52 23.02 -15.63
CA GLY A 507 -20.48 21.73 -14.92
C GLY A 507 -19.31 20.84 -15.35
N GLU A 508 -18.30 21.40 -16.02
CA GLU A 508 -17.16 20.67 -16.57
C GLU A 508 -15.86 20.86 -15.77
N LEU A 509 -14.97 19.88 -15.89
CA LEU A 509 -13.60 19.97 -15.39
C LEU A 509 -12.71 20.60 -16.45
N LEU A 510 -12.08 21.72 -16.11
CA LEU A 510 -11.17 22.46 -16.97
C LEU A 510 -9.72 22.29 -16.51
N TRP A 511 -8.81 22.08 -17.47
CA TRP A 511 -7.38 22.03 -17.23
C TRP A 511 -6.73 23.39 -17.52
N LYS A 512 -5.86 23.84 -16.61
CA LYS A 512 -5.10 25.09 -16.71
C LYS A 512 -3.61 24.83 -16.51
N HIS A 513 -2.77 25.71 -17.05
CA HIS A 513 -1.34 25.69 -16.74
C HIS A 513 -1.13 25.91 -15.24
N LYS A 514 -0.29 25.07 -14.63
CA LYS A 514 0.29 25.37 -13.32
C LYS A 514 1.48 26.30 -13.54
N SER A 515 1.39 27.52 -12.98
CA SER A 515 2.41 28.55 -13.12
C SER A 515 3.80 28.04 -12.70
N SER A 516 4.81 28.39 -13.51
CA SER A 516 6.22 28.06 -13.26
C SER A 516 6.52 26.56 -13.07
N SER A 517 5.66 25.68 -13.61
CA SER A 517 5.88 24.23 -13.58
C SER A 517 6.50 23.74 -14.87
N TYR A 518 7.19 22.60 -14.78
CA TYR A 518 7.79 21.92 -15.91
C TYR A 518 7.67 20.42 -15.73
N GLN A 519 7.37 19.71 -16.81
CA GLN A 519 7.51 18.27 -16.87
C GLN A 519 7.98 17.84 -18.26
N MET A 520 8.66 16.70 -18.30
CA MET A 520 9.05 16.00 -19.50
C MET A 520 8.49 14.59 -19.43
N CYS A 521 7.79 14.16 -20.48
CA CYS A 521 7.28 12.79 -20.61
C CYS A 521 8.01 12.07 -21.75
N LEU A 522 8.75 11.02 -21.43
CA LEU A 522 9.31 10.11 -22.42
C LEU A 522 8.19 9.22 -22.95
N ILE A 523 8.07 9.13 -24.28
CA ILE A 523 7.05 8.31 -24.95
C ILE A 523 7.64 7.31 -25.96
N SER A 524 8.95 7.38 -26.21
CA SER A 524 9.72 6.45 -27.04
C SER A 524 10.55 5.49 -26.19
N ASN A 525 10.47 4.18 -26.51
CA ASN A 525 11.26 3.16 -25.82
C ASN A 525 12.77 3.31 -26.07
N ASP A 526 13.17 3.82 -27.24
CA ASP A 526 14.59 3.98 -27.56
C ASP A 526 15.20 5.14 -26.77
N LEU A 527 14.47 6.25 -26.64
CA LEU A 527 14.88 7.33 -25.74
C LEU A 527 14.89 6.87 -24.27
N ALA A 528 13.93 6.05 -23.85
CA ALA A 528 13.90 5.47 -22.50
C ALA A 528 15.15 4.59 -22.20
N LYS A 529 15.65 3.84 -23.20
CA LYS A 529 16.93 3.10 -23.08
C LYS A 529 18.12 4.04 -22.94
N THR A 530 18.16 5.14 -23.68
CA THR A 530 19.21 6.17 -23.53
C THR A 530 19.17 6.78 -22.13
N PHE A 531 17.97 7.07 -21.61
CA PHE A 531 17.81 7.60 -20.26
C PHE A 531 18.25 6.61 -19.18
N LYS A 532 18.07 5.29 -19.36
CA LYS A 532 18.61 4.28 -18.42
C LYS A 532 20.12 4.50 -18.19
N LYS A 533 20.88 4.70 -19.26
CA LYS A 533 22.34 4.91 -19.20
C LYS A 533 22.73 6.24 -18.53
N SER A 534 21.82 7.19 -18.48
CA SER A 534 22.02 8.48 -17.81
C SER A 534 21.62 8.49 -16.33
N LEU A 535 21.14 7.36 -15.79
CA LEU A 535 20.79 7.24 -14.38
C LEU A 535 22.06 7.36 -13.53
N HIS A 536 22.18 8.46 -12.80
CA HIS A 536 23.39 8.82 -12.06
C HIS A 536 23.30 8.40 -10.59
N SER A 537 22.16 8.65 -9.95
CA SER A 537 21.96 8.36 -8.53
C SER A 537 20.56 7.91 -8.19
N ILE A 538 20.44 7.14 -7.12
CA ILE A 538 19.17 6.78 -6.48
C ILE A 538 19.25 7.06 -4.97
N PHE A 539 18.28 7.81 -4.47
CA PHE A 539 18.02 7.93 -3.04
C PHE A 539 16.86 7.02 -2.68
N PHE A 540 17.08 6.01 -1.85
CA PHE A 540 16.01 5.27 -1.19
C PHE A 540 15.74 5.94 0.14
N TRP A 541 14.54 6.49 0.32
CA TRP A 541 14.18 7.19 1.55
C TRP A 541 13.68 6.22 2.61
N GLY A 542 14.21 6.33 3.83
CA GLY A 542 13.70 5.69 5.03
C GLY A 542 13.45 6.71 6.12
N THR A 543 12.37 6.53 6.88
CA THR A 543 12.05 7.33 8.06
C THR A 543 12.60 6.70 9.34
#